data_AF-A0A2W5ZED1-F1
#
_entry.id   AF-A0A2W5ZED1-F1
#
_cell.length_a   1.000
_cell.length_b   1.000
_cell.length_c   1.000
_cell.angle_alpha   90.00
_cell.angle_beta   90.00
_cell.angle_gamma   90.00
#
_symmetry.space_group_name_H-M   'P 1'
#
loop_
_entity.id
_entity.type
_entity.pdbx_description
1 polymer ?
#
loop_
_entity_poly.entity_id
_entity_poly.type
_entity_poly.pdbx_seq_one_letter_code
_entity_poly.pdbx_strand_id
1 'polypeptide(L)' 'KNLLAFVETLIDPKTKSLAIKWDDELVKAILLTKDGFLVHPSFHAGR' A
#
# COMPACT_ATOMS: atom_id res chain seq x y z
N LYS A 1 -6.67 -9.82 13.76
CA LYS A 1 -7.29 -8.49 14.02
C LYS A 1 -6.47 -7.35 13.38
N ASN A 2 -5.15 -7.31 13.57
CA ASN A 2 -4.28 -6.25 13.02
C ASN A 2 -4.34 -6.10 11.48
N LEU A 3 -4.32 -7.21 10.74
CA LEU A 3 -4.44 -7.19 9.27
C LEU A 3 -5.82 -6.76 8.78
N LEU A 4 -6.88 -7.17 9.48
CA LEU A 4 -8.26 -6.80 9.11
C LEU A 4 -8.47 -5.29 9.31
N ALA A 5 -8.08 -4.77 10.48
CA ALA A 5 -8.14 -3.34 10.77
C ALA A 5 -7.32 -2.53 9.76
N PHE A 6 -6.16 -3.04 9.34
CA PHE A 6 -5.34 -2.42 8.30
C PHE A 6 -6.04 -2.40 6.93
N VAL A 7 -6.58 -3.53 6.46
CA VAL A 7 -7.28 -3.60 5.17
C VAL A 7 -8.56 -2.75 5.15
N GLU A 8 -9.27 -2.65 6.28
CA GLU A 8 -10.43 -1.75 6.42
C GLU A 8 -10.08 -0.29 6.11
N THR A 9 -8.87 0.16 6.44
CA THR A 9 -8.41 1.52 6.08
C THR A 9 -8.21 1.75 4.58
N LEU A 10 -8.11 0.68 3.78
CA LEU A 10 -7.87 0.73 2.34
C LEU A 10 -9.16 0.57 1.52
N ILE A 11 -10.31 0.37 2.16
CA ILE A 11 -11.60 0.17 1.50
C ILE A 11 -12.42 1.46 1.62
N ASP A 12 -12.97 1.92 0.50
CA ASP A 12 -13.95 3.01 0.53
C ASP A 12 -15.29 2.48 1.08
N PRO A 13 -15.83 3.06 2.17
CA PRO A 13 -17.03 2.54 2.81
C PRO A 13 -18.31 2.75 2.00
N LYS A 14 -18.32 3.67 1.03
CA LYS A 14 -19.48 3.99 0.19
C LYS A 14 -19.53 3.07 -1.04
N THR A 15 -18.39 2.90 -1.70
CA THR A 15 -18.29 2.12 -2.95
C THR A 15 -17.86 0.67 -2.73
N LYS A 16 -17.45 0.32 -1.50
CA LYS A 16 -16.92 -1.01 -1.12
C LYS A 16 -15.79 -1.48 -2.05
N SER A 17 -15.05 -0.53 -2.59
CA SER A 17 -13.96 -0.77 -3.53
C SER A 17 -12.62 -0.48 -2.86
N LEU A 18 -11.57 -1.09 -3.39
CA LEU A 18 -10.20 -0.83 -2.94
C LEU A 18 -9.79 0.58 -3.34
N ALA A 19 -9.58 1.45 -2.36
CA ALA A 19 -9.28 2.87 -2.53
C ALA A 19 -7.93 3.21 -1.87
N ILE A 20 -6.86 2.60 -2.38
CA ILE A 20 -5.51 2.82 -1.87
C ILE A 20 -5.04 4.23 -2.25
N LYS A 21 -4.72 5.04 -1.23
CA LYS A 21 -4.08 6.34 -1.39
C LYS A 21 -2.58 6.16 -1.60
N TRP A 22 -2.16 6.01 -2.85
CA TRP A 22 -0.76 5.75 -3.21
C TRP A 22 0.22 6.84 -2.76
N ASP A 23 -0.27 8.06 -2.54
CA ASP A 23 0.55 9.18 -2.08
C ASP A 23 0.77 9.23 -0.57
N ASP A 24 0.01 8.44 0.19
CA ASP A 24 0.08 8.38 1.65
C ASP A 24 1.41 7.78 2.12
N GLU A 25 2.04 8.39 3.13
CA GLU A 25 3.32 7.93 3.68
C GLU A 25 3.25 6.52 4.24
N LEU A 26 2.10 6.13 4.84
CA LEU A 26 1.90 4.80 5.38
C LEU A 26 1.89 3.76 4.26
N VAL A 27 1.25 4.07 3.12
CA VAL A 27 1.21 3.19 1.95
C VAL A 27 2.60 3.09 1.32
N LYS A 28 3.32 4.20 1.16
CA LYS A 28 4.69 4.22 0.61
C LYS A 28 5.69 3.43 1.47
N ALA A 29 5.53 3.45 2.80
CA ALA A 29 6.43 2.76 3.72
C ALA A 29 6.29 1.23 3.73
N ILE A 30 5.17 0.69 3.24
CA ILE A 30 4.89 -0.75 3.25
C ILE A 30 4.78 -1.36 1.86
N LEU A 31 4.56 -0.55 0.82
CA LEU A 31 4.39 -1.00 -0.55
C LEU A 31 5.74 -1.39 -1.16
N LEU A 32 5.95 -2.69 -1.38
CA LEU A 32 7.18 -3.22 -1.98
C LEU A 32 7.19 -3.14 -3.51
N THR A 33 6.14 -3.66 -4.14
CA THR A 33 6.02 -3.76 -5.60
C THR A 33 4.65 -3.27 -6.07
N LYS A 34 4.61 -2.67 -7.25
CA LYS A 34 3.37 -2.25 -7.92
C LYS A 34 3.56 -2.31 -9.43
N ASP A 35 2.55 -2.79 -10.14
CA ASP A 35 2.54 -2.86 -11.61
C ASP A 35 3.76 -3.59 -12.22
N GLY A 36 4.32 -4.56 -11.50
CA GLY A 36 5.51 -5.31 -11.91
C GLY A 36 6.86 -4.63 -11.62
N PHE A 37 6.85 -3.44 -11.00
CA PHE A 37 8.05 -2.71 -10.62
C PHE A 37 8.28 -2.76 -9.12
N LEU A 38 9.56 -2.80 -8.72
CA LEU A 38 9.96 -2.53 -7.35
C LEU A 38 9.82 -1.03 -7.10
N VAL A 39 9.02 -0.64 -6.11
CA VAL A 39 8.69 0.78 -5.85
C VAL A 39 9.19 1.26 -4.50
N HIS A 40 9.51 0.36 -3.57
CA HIS A 40 10.00 0.76 -2.25
C HIS A 40 11.44 1.27 -2.32
N PRO A 41 11.74 2.52 -1.91
CA PRO A 41 13.06 3.13 -2.04
C PRO A 41 14.18 2.28 -1.42
N SER A 42 13.97 1.75 -0.22
CA SER A 42 14.98 0.95 0.50
C SER A 42 15.35 -0.37 -0.18
N PHE A 43 14.51 -0.90 -1.08
CA PHE A 43 14.78 -2.18 -1.75
C PHE A 43 15.44 -2.00 -3.13
N HIS A 44 15.61 -0.75 -3.60
CA HIS A 44 16.37 -0.46 -4.83
C HIS A 44 17.90 -0.64 -4.65
N ALA A 45 18.37 -0.76 -3.41
CA ALA A 45 19.78 -0.96 -3.07
C ALA A 45 20.18 -2.44 -3.21
N GLY A 46 20.25 -2.88 -4.47
CA GLY A 46 20.81 -4.17 -4.88
C GLY A 46 21.83 -3.98 -6.00
N ARG A 47 22.91 -3.24 -5.72
CA ARG A 47 24.21 -3.30 -6.42
C ARG A 47 25.31 -3.11 -5.41
#